data_AF-A0AAP1C8U9-F1
#
_entry.id   AF-A0AAP1C8U9-F1
#
_cell.length_a   1.000
_cell.length_b   1.000
_cell.length_c   1.000
_cell.angle_alpha   90.00
_cell.angle_beta   90.00
_cell.angle_gamma   90.00
#
_symmetry.space_group_name_H-M   'P 1'
#
loop_
_entity.id
_entity.type
_entity.pdbx_description
1 polymer ?
#
loop_
_entity_poly.entity_id
_entity_poly.type
_entity_poly.pdbx_seq_one_letter_code
_entity_poly.pdbx_strand_id
1 'polypeptide(L)'
;MEFERLFEGKPWPATTERVGIMSVDSLGRQWVLVAEECGYLIAKSRDGKAGLLGRMCEREDGKSCIEVLVRAEIENSELRHYEFWYVDAADELRYARRLRELISGNIRDLQRDGDR
;
A
#
# COMPACT_ATOMS: atom_id res chain seq x y z
N MET A 1 1.05 4.89 -14.64
CA MET A 1 -0.02 4.24 -15.43
C MET A 1 -0.86 3.22 -14.67
N GLU A 2 -0.33 2.22 -13.95
CA GLU A 2 -1.22 1.29 -13.22
C GLU A 2 -1.99 1.95 -12.07
N PHE A 3 -1.30 2.71 -11.22
CA PHE A 3 -1.96 3.34 -10.08
C PHE A 3 -2.93 4.47 -10.46
N GLU A 4 -2.60 5.29 -11.48
CA GLU A 4 -3.45 6.43 -11.91
C GLU A 4 -4.86 5.97 -12.29
N ARG A 5 -4.96 4.85 -13.02
CA ARG A 5 -6.23 4.27 -13.46
C ARG A 5 -7.13 3.86 -12.29
N LEU A 6 -6.56 3.55 -11.12
CA LEU A 6 -7.36 3.19 -9.95
C LEU A 6 -8.19 4.38 -9.47
N PHE A 7 -7.74 5.61 -9.69
CA PHE A 7 -8.39 6.82 -9.21
C PHE A 7 -9.49 7.34 -10.14
N GLU A 8 -9.68 6.74 -11.32
CA GLU A 8 -10.66 7.20 -12.30
C GLU A 8 -12.11 6.85 -11.91
N GLY A 9 -13.03 7.77 -12.20
CA GLY A 9 -14.47 7.48 -12.18
C GLY A 9 -15.15 7.43 -10.80
N LYS A 10 -14.45 7.77 -9.71
CA LYS A 10 -15.03 7.83 -8.36
C LYS A 10 -14.52 9.05 -7.58
N PRO A 11 -15.37 9.68 -6.74
CA PRO A 11 -14.91 10.71 -5.81
C PRO A 11 -14.10 10.05 -4.68
N TRP A 12 -12.96 10.65 -4.33
CA TRP A 12 -12.08 10.19 -3.27
C TRP A 12 -12.19 11.07 -2.04
N PRO A 13 -11.97 10.52 -0.83
CA PRO A 13 -11.94 11.33 0.38
C PRO A 13 -10.80 12.35 0.31
N ALA A 14 -11.10 13.58 0.71
CA ALA A 14 -10.09 14.64 0.80
C ALA A 14 -9.08 14.34 1.92
N THR A 15 -7.82 14.70 1.70
CA THR A 15 -6.75 14.67 2.71
C THR A 15 -5.88 15.91 2.64
N THR A 16 -5.26 16.24 3.77
CA THR A 16 -4.24 17.28 3.87
C THR A 16 -2.84 16.69 3.75
N GLU A 17 -1.85 17.52 3.42
CA GLU A 17 -0.45 17.07 3.39
C GLU A 17 0.04 16.73 4.81
N ARG A 18 0.49 15.49 4.98
CA ARG A 18 1.10 14.98 6.21
C ARG A 18 2.07 13.85 5.88
N VAL A 19 2.87 13.44 6.88
CA VAL A 19 3.71 12.23 6.76
C VAL A 19 2.80 11.05 6.34
N GLY A 20 3.32 10.06 5.61
CA GLY A 20 2.50 8.93 5.16
C GLY A 20 1.58 9.23 3.96
N ILE A 21 1.42 10.48 3.53
CA ILE A 21 0.81 10.77 2.22
C ILE A 21 1.84 10.55 1.11
N MET A 22 1.46 9.79 0.08
CA MET A 22 2.29 9.50 -1.06
C MET A 22 1.55 9.81 -2.36
N SER A 23 2.17 10.59 -3.24
CA SER A 23 1.63 10.85 -4.58
C SER A 23 1.59 9.57 -5.42
N VAL A 24 0.66 9.51 -6.37
CA VAL A 24 0.57 8.39 -7.33
C VAL A 24 1.87 8.23 -8.14
N ASP A 25 2.53 9.32 -8.51
CA ASP A 25 3.85 9.31 -9.16
C ASP A 25 4.91 8.59 -8.32
N SER A 26 5.02 8.94 -7.03
CA SER A 26 5.99 8.32 -6.12
C SER A 26 5.65 6.84 -5.90
N LEU A 27 4.36 6.54 -5.77
CA LEU A 27 3.86 5.19 -5.63
C LEU A 27 4.25 4.33 -6.85
N GLY A 28 4.01 4.81 -8.07
CA GLY A 28 4.34 4.10 -9.30
C GLY A 28 5.84 3.90 -9.54
N ARG A 29 6.69 4.78 -8.98
CA ARG A 29 8.15 4.64 -9.06
C ARG A 29 8.71 3.59 -8.13
N GLN A 30 8.15 3.45 -6.93
CA GLN A 30 8.74 2.64 -5.86
C GLN A 30 8.00 1.33 -5.60
N TRP A 31 6.74 1.23 -6.02
CA TRP A 31 5.85 0.14 -5.65
C TRP A 31 5.21 -0.51 -6.89
N VAL A 32 4.76 -1.74 -6.69
CA VAL A 32 4.00 -2.55 -7.63
C VAL A 32 2.65 -2.84 -6.98
N LEU A 33 1.58 -2.61 -7.73
CA LEU A 33 0.22 -2.88 -7.25
C LEU A 33 0.05 -4.39 -7.03
N VAL A 34 -0.49 -4.76 -5.88
CA VAL A 34 -0.83 -6.15 -5.55
C VAL A 34 -2.34 -6.36 -5.63
N ALA A 35 -3.11 -5.46 -5.02
CA ALA A 35 -4.56 -5.51 -5.01
C ALA A 35 -5.16 -4.13 -4.76
N GLU A 36 -6.39 -3.92 -5.22
CA GLU A 36 -7.26 -2.80 -4.83
C GLU A 36 -8.58 -3.37 -4.34
N GLU A 37 -9.08 -2.84 -3.22
CA GLU A 37 -10.38 -3.23 -2.68
C GLU A 37 -11.00 -2.10 -1.84
N CYS A 38 -12.19 -1.66 -2.28
CA CYS A 38 -13.04 -0.72 -1.55
C CYS A 38 -12.33 0.61 -1.24
N GLY A 39 -11.51 1.12 -2.17
CA GLY A 39 -10.77 2.36 -2.00
C GLY A 39 -9.53 2.25 -1.11
N TYR A 40 -9.07 1.02 -0.89
CA TYR A 40 -7.75 0.73 -0.34
C TYR A 40 -6.94 0.03 -1.41
N LEU A 41 -5.63 0.25 -1.40
CA LEU A 41 -4.71 -0.51 -2.23
C LEU A 41 -3.61 -1.14 -1.40
N ILE A 42 -3.16 -2.30 -1.86
CA ILE A 42 -2.04 -3.04 -1.31
C ILE A 42 -0.97 -2.99 -2.39
N ALA A 43 0.23 -2.63 -1.98
CA ALA A 43 1.36 -2.57 -2.87
C ALA A 43 2.58 -3.21 -2.22
N LYS A 44 3.47 -3.70 -3.08
CA LYS A 44 4.75 -4.28 -2.70
C LYS A 44 5.85 -3.40 -3.25
N SER A 45 6.93 -3.20 -2.49
CA SER A 45 8.07 -2.44 -2.99
C SER A 45 8.67 -3.16 -4.19
N ARG A 46 9.23 -2.41 -5.15
CA ARG A 46 9.83 -3.00 -6.36
C ARG A 46 11.01 -3.93 -6.06
N ASP A 47 11.72 -3.71 -4.97
CA ASP A 47 12.78 -4.60 -4.49
C ASP A 47 12.23 -5.83 -3.74
N GLY A 48 10.92 -5.91 -3.55
CA GLY A 48 10.22 -6.99 -2.89
C GLY A 48 10.41 -7.08 -1.38
N LYS A 49 11.05 -6.09 -0.75
CA LYS A 49 11.41 -6.08 0.66
C LYS A 49 10.38 -5.47 1.59
N ALA A 50 9.33 -4.86 1.07
CA ALA A 50 8.29 -4.25 1.89
C ALA A 50 6.91 -4.39 1.26
N GLY A 51 5.89 -4.41 2.11
CA GLY A 51 4.48 -4.28 1.75
C GLY A 51 3.88 -3.03 2.38
N LEU A 52 2.91 -2.43 1.72
CA LEU A 52 2.08 -1.38 2.31
C LEU A 52 0.61 -1.59 2.01
N LEU A 53 -0.21 -1.05 2.90
CA LEU A 53 -1.64 -0.83 2.70
C LEU A 53 -1.88 0.68 2.76
N GLY A 54 -2.45 1.23 1.69
CA GLY A 54 -2.80 2.63 1.58
C GLY A 54 -4.30 2.80 1.36
N ARG A 55 -4.87 3.87 1.93
CA ARG A 55 -6.18 4.37 1.56
C ARG A 55 -6.03 5.32 0.37
N MET A 56 -6.90 5.20 -0.62
CA MET A 56 -6.93 6.10 -1.76
C MET A 56 -7.65 7.40 -1.40
N CYS A 57 -7.05 8.53 -1.74
CA CYS A 57 -7.53 9.85 -1.39
C CYS A 57 -7.16 10.91 -2.44
N GLU A 58 -7.75 12.09 -2.29
CA GLU A 58 -7.45 13.27 -3.10
C GLU A 58 -6.95 14.40 -2.19
N ARG A 59 -5.91 15.09 -2.62
CA ARG A 59 -5.38 16.26 -1.92
C ARG A 59 -6.24 17.50 -2.19
N GLU A 60 -6.09 18.53 -1.36
CA GLU A 60 -6.77 19.82 -1.57
C GLU A 60 -6.47 20.48 -2.93
N ASP A 61 -5.34 20.17 -3.56
CA ASP A 61 -4.98 20.63 -4.91
C ASP A 61 -5.57 19.75 -6.03
N GLY A 62 -6.50 18.85 -5.72
CA GLY A 62 -7.19 17.96 -6.66
C GLY A 62 -6.34 16.79 -7.17
N LYS A 63 -5.16 16.56 -6.57
CA LYS A 63 -4.27 15.48 -6.99
C LYS A 63 -4.54 14.20 -6.23
N SER A 64 -4.64 13.09 -6.96
CA SER A 64 -4.72 11.75 -6.41
C SER A 64 -3.49 11.38 -5.60
N CYS A 65 -3.70 10.69 -4.48
CA CYS A 65 -2.66 10.21 -3.60
C CYS A 65 -3.12 8.98 -2.82
N ILE A 66 -2.21 8.37 -2.09
CA ILE A 66 -2.57 7.45 -1.03
C ILE A 66 -2.15 8.00 0.32
N GLU A 67 -2.92 7.63 1.33
CA GLU A 67 -2.54 7.70 2.73
C GLU A 67 -2.09 6.32 3.16
N VAL A 68 -0.79 6.17 3.45
CA VAL A 68 -0.23 4.92 3.96
C VAL A 68 -0.72 4.72 5.38
N LEU A 69 -1.45 3.62 5.60
CA LEU A 69 -1.98 3.25 6.93
C LEU A 69 -1.04 2.30 7.66
N VAL A 70 -0.47 1.36 6.92
CA VAL A 70 0.53 0.43 7.45
C VAL A 70 1.56 0.08 6.39
N ARG A 71 2.82 0.00 6.82
CA ARG A 71 3.94 -0.56 6.07
C ARG A 71 4.58 -1.66 6.92
N ALA A 72 5.08 -2.69 6.27
CA ALA A 72 5.81 -3.76 6.94
C ALA A 72 6.93 -4.28 6.03
N GLU A 73 8.03 -4.71 6.63
CA GLU A 73 9.13 -5.35 5.93
C GLU A 73 8.78 -6.80 5.61
N ILE A 74 9.28 -7.31 4.48
CA ILE A 74 9.13 -8.71 4.08
C ILE A 74 10.46 -9.40 4.37
N GLU A 75 10.46 -10.23 5.40
CA GLU A 75 11.62 -11.02 5.84
C GLU A 75 11.24 -12.49 5.89
N ASN A 76 12.05 -13.37 5.28
CA ASN A 76 11.80 -14.81 5.27
C ASN A 76 10.38 -15.20 4.83
N SER A 77 9.83 -14.47 3.85
CA SER A 77 8.45 -14.63 3.35
C SER A 77 7.35 -14.26 4.35
N GLU A 78 7.66 -13.49 5.38
CA GLU A 78 6.72 -13.00 6.37
C GLU A 78 6.79 -11.49 6.52
N LEU A 79 5.66 -10.88 6.89
CA LEU A 79 5.61 -9.46 7.21
C LEU A 79 6.07 -9.22 8.65
N ARG A 80 7.10 -8.38 8.81
CA ARG A 80 7.75 -7.98 10.07
C ARG A 80 7.80 -6.46 10.17
N HIS A 81 8.18 -5.95 11.35
CA HIS A 81 8.42 -4.52 11.59
C HIS A 81 7.29 -3.61 11.09
N TYR A 82 6.07 -3.84 11.60
CA TYR A 82 4.91 -3.04 11.19
C TYR A 82 5.04 -1.61 11.70
N GLU A 83 4.85 -0.67 10.79
CA GLU A 83 4.80 0.76 11.05
C GLU A 83 3.41 1.26 10.65
N PHE A 84 2.76 1.98 11.56
CA PHE A 84 1.40 2.50 11.37
C PHE A 84 1.41 4.02 11.38
N TRP A 85 0.54 4.61 10.57
CA TRP A 85 0.33 6.06 10.54
C TRP A 85 -1.16 6.40 10.54
N TYR A 86 -1.56 7.34 11.41
CA TYR A 86 -2.93 7.86 11.52
C TYR A 86 -4.02 6.79 11.69
N VAL A 87 -3.64 5.67 12.30
CA VAL A 87 -4.51 4.55 12.64
C VAL A 87 -4.67 4.53 14.16
N ASP A 88 -5.90 4.37 14.64
CA ASP A 88 -6.13 4.12 16.06
C ASP A 88 -5.56 2.77 16.48
N ALA A 89 -4.98 2.67 17.68
CA ALA A 89 -4.37 1.43 18.18
C ALA A 89 -5.33 0.22 18.13
N ALA A 90 -6.65 0.45 18.27
CA ALA A 90 -7.67 -0.59 18.17
C ALA A 90 -7.80 -1.17 16.74
N ASP A 91 -7.41 -0.41 15.72
CA ASP A 91 -7.54 -0.74 14.31
C ASP A 91 -6.25 -1.27 13.68
N GLU A 92 -5.09 -1.11 14.34
CA GLU A 92 -3.79 -1.57 13.85
C GLU A 92 -3.80 -3.07 13.47
N LEU A 93 -4.36 -3.90 14.35
CA LEU A 93 -4.44 -5.35 14.11
C LEU A 93 -5.29 -5.68 12.88
N ARG A 94 -6.36 -4.91 12.63
CA ARG A 94 -7.22 -5.09 11.46
C ARG A 94 -6.45 -4.79 10.18
N TYR A 95 -5.73 -3.67 10.13
CA TYR A 95 -4.97 -3.29 8.95
C TYR A 95 -3.74 -4.18 8.71
N ALA A 96 -3.05 -4.61 9.78
CA ALA A 96 -1.95 -5.58 9.68
C ALA A 96 -2.41 -6.92 9.10
N ARG A 97 -3.57 -7.43 9.56
CA ARG A 97 -4.16 -8.66 9.03
C ARG A 97 -4.52 -8.51 7.56
N ARG A 98 -5.19 -7.40 7.19
CA ARG A 98 -5.58 -7.15 5.80
C ARG A 98 -4.37 -7.06 4.87
N LEU A 99 -3.30 -6.39 5.29
CA LEU A 99 -2.04 -6.36 4.53
C LEU A 99 -1.48 -7.77 4.36
N ARG A 100 -1.41 -8.55 5.44
CA ARG A 100 -0.89 -9.93 5.41
C ARG A 100 -1.68 -10.82 4.45
N GLU A 101 -2.99 -10.86 4.58
CA GLU A 101 -3.87 -11.72 3.79
C GLU A 101 -3.71 -11.47 2.28
N LEU A 102 -3.64 -10.21 1.88
CA LEU A 102 -3.61 -9.83 0.46
C LEU A 102 -2.20 -9.90 -0.15
N ILE A 103 -1.14 -9.75 0.66
CA ILE A 103 0.23 -9.83 0.17
C ILE A 103 0.81 -11.25 0.22
N SER A 104 0.34 -12.14 1.11
CA SER A 104 0.93 -13.47 1.30
C SER A 104 0.94 -14.34 0.04
N GLY A 105 -0.05 -14.22 -0.84
CA GLY A 105 -0.03 -14.89 -2.15
C GLY A 105 1.13 -14.43 -3.03
N ASN A 106 1.39 -13.11 -3.05
CA ASN A 106 2.41 -12.45 -3.86
C ASN A 106 3.83 -12.52 -3.26
N ILE A 107 3.96 -12.89 -1.99
CA ILE A 107 5.26 -13.16 -1.36
C ILE A 107 5.80 -14.51 -1.86
N ARG A 108 4.94 -15.52 -2.02
CA ARG A 108 5.38 -16.86 -2.42
C ARG A 108 5.92 -16.92 -3.86
N ASP A 109 5.45 -16.04 -4.74
CA ASP A 109 5.93 -15.98 -6.12
C ASP A 109 7.40 -15.53 -6.24
N LEU A 110 7.95 -14.81 -5.25
CA LEU A 110 9.39 -14.45 -5.20
C LEU A 110 10.31 -15.67 -5.09
N GLN A 111 9.89 -16.73 -4.42
CA GLN A 111 10.74 -17.92 -4.27
C GLN A 111 10.95 -18.64 -5.60
N ARG A 112 10.05 -18.50 -6.57
CA ARG A 112 10.20 -19.13 -7.89
C ARG A 112 11.12 -18.37 -8.84
N ASP A 113 11.16 -17.04 -8.74
CA ASP A 113 11.97 -16.22 -9.64
C ASP A 113 13.43 -16.03 -9.16
N GLY A 114 13.73 -16.34 -7.89
CA GLY A 114 15.10 -16.27 -7.33
C GLY A 114 15.97 -17.51 -7.55
N ASP A 115 15.41 -18.61 -8.05
CA ASP A 115 16.08 -19.90 -8.25
C ASP A 115 16.64 -20.10 -9.68
N ARG A 116 16.88 -19.02 -10.43
CA ARG A 116 17.31 -19.09 -11.84
C ARG A 116 18.68 -18.49 -12.12
#